data_AF-A0A7C2GPV8-F1
#
_entry.id   AF-A0A7C2GPV8-F1
#
_cell.length_a   1.000
_cell.length_b   1.000
_cell.length_c   1.000
_cell.angle_alpha   90.00
_cell.angle_beta   90.00
_cell.angle_gamma   90.00
#
_symmetry.space_group_name_H-M   'P 1'
#
loop_
_entity.id
_entity.type
_entity.pdbx_description
1 polymer ?
#
loop_
_entity_poly.entity_id
_entity_poly.type
_entity_poly.pdbx_seq_one_letter_code
_entity_poly.pdbx_strand_id
1 'polypeptide(L)'
;MRVHWRRLFHMPRTRLLGSDGETVQLRIEGLVCDICALRARQGLLSLPGVREAEVDLESGTATVRAQAPLSAQVLEEAVGRTVLFPRLRRLLDRARRAVRR
;
A
#
# COMPACT_ATOMS: atom_id res chain seq x y z
N MET A 1 -4.97 27.14 4.70
CA MET A 1 -3.66 26.72 4.15
C MET A 1 -3.79 25.35 3.50
N ARG A 2 -3.53 25.22 2.19
CA ARG A 2 -3.54 23.93 1.50
C ARG A 2 -2.30 23.13 1.92
N VAL A 3 -2.46 22.26 2.91
CA VAL A 3 -1.42 21.31 3.28
C VAL A 3 -1.27 20.34 2.11
N HIS A 4 -0.19 20.45 1.34
CA HIS A 4 0.13 19.53 0.26
C HIS A 4 0.70 18.24 0.85
N TRP A 5 -0.19 17.40 1.41
CA TRP A 5 0.15 16.11 2.02
C TRP A 5 1.03 15.21 1.13
N ARG A 6 1.01 15.42 -0.20
CA ARG A 6 1.90 14.79 -1.19
C ARG A 6 3.40 15.07 -0.97
N ARG A 7 3.77 16.12 -0.22
CA ARG A 7 5.18 16.53 0.00
C ARG A 7 5.71 16.24 1.40
N LEU A 8 4.84 15.96 2.37
CA LEU A 8 5.24 15.79 3.78
C LEU A 8 5.46 14.32 4.17
N PHE A 9 4.87 13.39 3.44
CA PHE A 9 5.12 11.96 3.60
C PHE A 9 5.15 11.33 2.21
N HIS A 10 6.21 10.57 1.92
CA HIS A 10 6.29 9.70 0.75
C HIS A 10 5.31 8.55 0.98
N MET A 11 4.02 8.85 0.88
CA MET A 11 2.95 7.87 0.94
C MET A 11 3.18 6.93 -0.23
N PRO A 12 3.27 5.60 0.00
CA PRO A 12 3.54 4.69 -1.09
C PRO A 12 2.39 4.80 -2.09
N ARG A 13 2.72 5.10 -3.35
CA ARG A 13 1.70 5.14 -4.42
C ARG A 13 1.65 3.76 -5.02
N THR A 14 0.48 3.14 -5.00
CA THR A 14 0.28 1.86 -5.69
C THR A 14 -0.43 2.11 -7.02
N ARG A 15 0.16 1.62 -8.11
CA ARG A 15 -0.47 1.63 -9.44
C ARG A 15 -0.66 0.18 -9.89
N LEU A 16 -1.86 -0.19 -10.33
CA LEU A 16 -2.08 -1.49 -10.95
C LEU A 16 -1.35 -1.56 -12.31
N LEU A 17 -0.64 -2.65 -12.53
CA LEU A 17 0.04 -2.97 -13.79
C LEU A 17 -0.80 -3.94 -14.64
N GLY A 18 -1.50 -4.89 -13.99
CA GLY A 18 -2.37 -5.86 -14.67
C GLY A 18 -3.07 -6.79 -13.69
N SER A 19 -4.14 -7.46 -14.13
CA SER A 19 -4.85 -8.48 -13.37
C SER A 19 -5.34 -9.62 -14.26
N ASP A 20 -4.80 -10.82 -14.08
CA ASP A 20 -5.15 -12.04 -14.81
C ASP A 20 -6.04 -12.94 -13.93
N GLY A 21 -7.20 -12.42 -13.54
CA GLY A 21 -8.24 -13.10 -12.75
C GLY A 21 -7.86 -13.40 -11.29
N GLU A 22 -6.79 -14.18 -11.11
CA GLU A 22 -6.26 -14.62 -9.81
C GLU A 22 -4.94 -13.92 -9.47
N THR A 23 -4.18 -13.47 -10.46
CA THR A 23 -2.90 -12.78 -10.24
C THR A 23 -3.03 -11.29 -10.52
N VAL A 24 -2.60 -10.45 -9.58
CA VAL A 24 -2.62 -8.99 -9.68
C VAL A 24 -1.21 -8.46 -9.51
N GLN A 25 -0.76 -7.65 -10.45
CA GLN A 25 0.53 -6.96 -10.37
C GLN A 25 0.34 -5.48 -10.08
N LEU A 26 1.11 -4.94 -9.15
CA LEU A 26 1.08 -3.56 -8.71
C LEU A 26 2.50 -2.99 -8.65
N ARG A 27 2.68 -1.76 -9.11
CA ARG A 27 3.88 -0.97 -8.82
C ARG A 27 3.67 -0.21 -7.52
N ILE A 28 4.61 -0.32 -6.58
CA ILE A 28 4.62 0.38 -5.31
C ILE A 28 5.76 1.40 -5.33
N GLU A 29 5.44 2.67 -5.50
CA GLU A 29 6.41 3.75 -5.38
C GLU A 29 6.63 4.12 -3.92
N GLY A 30 7.84 4.48 -3.52
CA GLY A 30 8.13 5.01 -2.18
C GLY A 30 8.46 3.95 -1.12
N LEU A 31 8.63 2.68 -1.50
CA LEU A 31 9.36 1.71 -0.67
C LEU A 31 10.86 2.06 -0.72
N VAL A 32 11.49 2.18 0.44
CA VAL A 32 12.88 2.64 0.56
C VAL A 32 13.76 1.70 1.38
N CYS A 33 13.21 0.60 1.88
CA CYS A 33 13.91 -0.29 2.79
C CYS A 33 13.35 -1.72 2.76
N ASP A 34 14.17 -2.72 3.06
CA ASP A 34 13.76 -4.13 3.09
C ASP A 34 12.65 -4.38 4.12
N ILE A 35 12.72 -3.71 5.27
CA ILE A 35 11.67 -3.76 6.29
C ILE A 35 10.34 -3.21 5.75
N CYS A 36 10.40 -2.21 4.88
CA CYS A 36 9.25 -1.57 4.26
C CYS A 36 8.60 -2.54 3.26
N ALA A 37 9.42 -3.23 2.45
CA ALA A 37 8.96 -4.27 1.54
C ALA A 37 8.34 -5.47 2.29
N LEU A 38 8.99 -5.91 3.38
CA LEU A 38 8.46 -6.97 4.24
C LEU A 38 7.10 -6.62 4.84
N ARG A 39 6.94 -5.39 5.34
CA ARG A 39 5.65 -4.89 5.88
C ARG A 39 4.59 -4.78 4.80
N ALA A 40 4.94 -4.30 3.61
CA ALA A 40 4.02 -4.26 2.48
C ALA A 40 3.53 -5.67 2.12
N ARG A 41 4.44 -6.64 2.00
CA ARG A 41 4.13 -8.05 1.77
C ARG A 41 3.18 -8.61 2.83
N GLN A 42 3.50 -8.42 4.11
CA GLN A 42 2.63 -8.87 5.22
C GLN A 42 1.24 -8.19 5.18
N GLY A 43 1.19 -6.91 4.81
CA GLY A 43 -0.06 -6.17 4.64
C GLY A 43 -0.95 -6.74 3.55
N LEU A 44 -0.35 -7.17 2.44
CA LEU A 44 -1.03 -7.82 1.32
C LEU A 44 -1.49 -9.23 1.70
N LEU A 45 -0.63 -10.04 2.34
CA LEU A 45 -1.00 -11.39 2.81
C LEU A 45 -2.14 -11.38 3.83
N SER A 46 -2.28 -10.31 4.61
CA SER A 46 -3.37 -10.17 5.59
C SER A 46 -4.73 -9.82 4.99
N LEU A 47 -4.82 -9.63 3.66
CA LEU A 47 -6.10 -9.42 2.99
C LEU A 47 -6.87 -10.73 2.82
N PRO A 48 -8.20 -10.72 3.01
CA PRO A 48 -9.01 -11.90 2.78
C PRO A 48 -8.94 -12.32 1.31
N GLY A 49 -8.75 -13.61 1.07
CA GLY A 49 -8.67 -14.19 -0.27
C GLY A 49 -7.28 -14.14 -0.91
N VAL A 50 -6.28 -13.47 -0.32
CA VAL A 50 -4.88 -13.54 -0.79
C VAL A 50 -4.27 -14.87 -0.37
N ARG A 51 -3.74 -15.62 -1.36
CA ARG A 51 -2.98 -16.86 -1.13
C ARG A 51 -1.48 -16.60 -1.04
N GLU A 52 -1.00 -15.68 -1.87
CA GLU A 52 0.42 -15.41 -2.01
C GLU A 52 0.65 -13.93 -2.31
N ALA A 53 1.71 -13.36 -1.74
CA ALA A 53 2.17 -12.03 -2.08
C ALA A 53 3.69 -11.98 -2.05
N GLU A 54 4.26 -11.41 -3.10
CA GLU A 54 5.67 -11.15 -3.26
C GLU A 54 5.88 -9.66 -3.54
N VAL A 55 6.96 -9.12 -3.00
CA VAL A 55 7.35 -7.71 -3.19
C VAL A 55 8.81 -7.69 -3.55
N ASP A 56 9.10 -7.12 -4.72
CA ASP A 56 10.44 -6.85 -5.22
C ASP A 56 10.75 -5.38 -4.97
N LEU A 57 11.73 -5.12 -4.11
CA LEU A 57 12.17 -3.78 -3.76
C LEU A 57 13.01 -3.13 -4.87
N GLU A 58 13.74 -3.92 -5.65
CA GLU A 58 14.61 -3.43 -6.72
C GLU A 58 13.77 -2.86 -7.88
N SER A 59 12.76 -3.61 -8.31
CA SER A 59 11.81 -3.13 -9.34
C SER A 59 10.70 -2.24 -8.78
N GLY A 60 10.46 -2.29 -7.46
CA GLY A 60 9.34 -1.61 -6.81
C GLY A 60 8.00 -2.21 -7.22
N THR A 61 7.96 -3.52 -7.45
CA THR A 61 6.76 -4.24 -7.94
C THR A 61 6.29 -5.25 -6.91
N ALA A 62 4.98 -5.45 -6.82
CA ALA A 62 4.36 -6.46 -6.00
C ALA A 62 3.45 -7.34 -6.86
N THR A 63 3.56 -8.64 -6.65
CA THR A 63 2.71 -9.65 -7.29
C THR A 63 1.87 -10.30 -6.21
N VAL A 64 0.55 -10.32 -6.41
CA VAL A 64 -0.43 -10.84 -5.45
C VAL A 64 -1.25 -11.90 -6.15
N ARG A 65 -1.33 -13.11 -5.57
CA ARG A 65 -2.26 -14.14 -6.01
C ARG A 65 -3.42 -14.22 -5.04
N ALA A 66 -4.63 -14.04 -5.54
CA ALA A 66 -5.86 -14.05 -4.78
C ALA A 66 -6.89 -14.99 -5.41
N GLN A 67 -7.78 -15.52 -4.58
CA GLN A 67 -8.90 -16.38 -4.98
C GLN A 67 -9.99 -15.65 -5.77
N ALA A 68 -10.03 -14.33 -5.65
CA ALA A 68 -10.99 -13.47 -6.32
C ALA A 68 -10.30 -12.17 -6.74
N PRO A 69 -10.81 -11.47 -7.77
CA PRO A 69 -10.29 -10.19 -8.17
C PRO A 69 -10.35 -9.19 -7.00
N LEU A 70 -9.19 -8.67 -6.60
CA LEU A 70 -9.08 -7.60 -5.61
C LEU A 70 -9.05 -6.25 -6.30
N SER A 71 -9.79 -5.28 -5.77
CA SER A 71 -9.78 -3.93 -6.31
C SER A 71 -8.47 -3.22 -6.01
N ALA A 72 -8.07 -2.32 -6.91
CA ALA A 72 -6.88 -1.46 -6.75
C ALA A 72 -6.86 -0.77 -5.38
N GLN A 73 -8.03 -0.27 -4.95
CA GLN A 73 -8.20 0.49 -3.72
C GLN A 73 -7.92 -0.34 -2.47
N VAL A 74 -8.35 -1.61 -2.45
CA VAL A 74 -8.10 -2.51 -1.32
C VAL A 74 -6.61 -2.81 -1.17
N LEU A 75 -5.92 -3.02 -2.29
CA LEU A 75 -4.47 -3.28 -2.31
C LEU A 75 -3.68 -2.02 -1.91
N GLU A 76 -4.08 -0.85 -2.41
CA GLU A 76 -3.50 0.44 -2.01
C GLU A 76 -3.64 0.69 -0.51
N GLU A 77 -4.84 0.46 0.03
CA GLU A 77 -5.10 0.65 1.45
C GLU A 77 -4.28 -0.32 2.31
N ALA A 78 -4.15 -1.57 1.86
CA ALA A 78 -3.39 -2.62 2.54
C ALA A 78 -1.89 -2.32 2.62
N VAL A 79 -1.31 -1.78 1.55
CA VAL A 79 0.10 -1.33 1.55
C VAL A 79 0.23 -0.04 2.37
N GLY A 80 -0.69 0.91 2.20
CA GLY A 80 -0.67 2.17 2.93
C GLY A 80 -0.79 2.02 4.45
N ARG A 81 -1.43 0.97 4.96
CA ARG A 81 -1.57 0.72 6.41
C ARG A 81 -0.35 0.11 7.07
N THR A 82 0.47 -0.63 6.32
CA THR A 82 1.62 -1.34 6.90
C THR A 82 2.93 -0.58 6.76
N VAL A 83 3.06 0.28 5.74
CA VAL A 83 4.31 1.01 5.46
C VAL A 83 4.38 2.37 6.19
N LEU A 84 3.23 2.98 6.54
CA LEU A 84 3.21 4.18 7.39
C LEU A 84 3.55 3.82 8.84
N PHE A 85 4.51 4.52 9.45
CA PHE A 85 4.78 4.41 10.89
C PHE A 85 3.46 4.43 11.68
N PRO A 86 3.09 3.35 12.40
CA PRO A 86 1.75 3.19 12.99
C PRO A 86 1.34 4.30 13.96
N ARG A 87 2.33 4.92 14.65
CA ARG A 87 2.10 6.06 15.54
C ARG A 87 1.75 7.33 14.77
N LEU A 88 2.32 7.50 13.59
CA LEU A 88 2.10 8.66 12.74
C LEU A 88 0.76 8.57 11.99
N ARG A 89 0.32 7.38 11.54
CA ARG A 89 -0.99 7.22 10.86
C ARG A 89 -2.16 7.68 11.72
N ARG A 90 -2.18 7.35 13.02
CA ARG A 90 -3.22 7.82 13.95
C ARG A 90 -3.22 9.35 14.12
N LEU A 91 -2.04 9.96 14.14
CA LEU A 91 -1.90 11.42 14.21
C LEU A 91 -2.39 12.07 12.91
N LEU A 92 -2.03 11.49 11.76
CA LEU A 92 -2.41 11.97 10.42
C LEU A 92 -3.92 11.83 10.15
N ASP A 93 -4.55 10.74 10.58
CA ASP A 93 -6.00 10.53 10.42
C ASP A 93 -6.81 11.53 11.26
N ARG A 94 -6.33 11.88 12.46
CA ARG A 94 -6.91 12.95 13.29
C ARG A 94 -6.76 14.31 12.63
N ALA A 95 -5.58 14.63 12.11
CA ALA A 95 -5.32 15.89 11.42
C ALA A 95 -6.15 16.04 10.13
N ARG A 96 -6.30 14.98 9.33
CA ARG A 96 -7.14 14.98 8.12
C ARG A 96 -8.61 15.24 8.41
N ARG A 97 -9.16 14.69 9.49
CA ARG A 97 -10.56 14.94 9.92
C ARG A 97 -10.77 16.36 10.43
N ALA A 98 -9.78 16.92 11.12
CA ALA A 98 -9.85 18.29 11.62
C ALA A 98 -9.81 19.35 10.51
N VAL A 99 -9.12 19.08 9.40
CA VAL A 99 -8.96 20.03 8.26
C VAL A 99 -10.06 19.90 7.19
N ARG A 100 -10.92 18.88 7.27
CA ARG A 100 -12.12 18.76 6.42
C ARG A 100 -13.36 19.44 7.00
N ARG A 101 -13.23 20.09 8.16
CA ARG A 101 -14.16 21.10 8.67
C ARG A 101 -13.59 22.47 8.36
#